data_AF-A0A418LUR5-F1
#
_entry.id   AF-A0A418LUR5-F1
#
_cell.length_a   1.000
_cell.length_b   1.000
_cell.length_c   1.000
_cell.angle_alpha   90.00
_cell.angle_beta   90.00
_cell.angle_gamma   90.00
#
_symmetry.space_group_name_H-M   'P 1'
#
loop_
_entity.id
_entity.type
_entity.pdbx_description
1 polymer ?
#
loop_
_entity_poly.entity_id
_entity_poly.type
_entity_poly.pdbx_seq_one_letter_code
_entity_poly.pdbx_strand_id
1 'polypeptide(L)'
;MQIYVVQPGDSLWQVARQFGMTVAEVASANGLIHPSQLVVGQALVLPTPENLYVVQSGDTLADIAHRYHTSISELAKQNVIAQPNQIGVGQVLQIPDFPKPRIETNAYLTDFQTPGQATTANVAWFLTYLSPFSYHVTAQGGLVPLSDAAVLSTALQRQTTPLLVITNWLGQMFSSDVAHEVLNSETIQATLMENIFTVLRTHGYGGLNIDFEYVYPQDKDAYNRFLERLVGPLHTAGYTLSTALAPKVSATEQGLLYEAHDYPVHGRLTDFVILMTYEWGWA
;
A
#
# COMPACT_ATOMS: atom_id res chain seq x y z
N MET A 1 11.78 14.14 6.73
CA MET A 1 11.10 14.50 5.47
C MET A 1 10.18 15.67 5.72
N GLN A 2 10.37 16.75 4.97
CA GLN A 2 9.51 17.93 5.01
C GLN A 2 8.81 18.11 3.66
N ILE A 3 7.54 18.52 3.68
CA ILE A 3 6.77 18.83 2.48
C ILE A 3 6.61 20.34 2.41
N TYR A 4 6.96 20.91 1.25
CA TYR A 4 6.76 22.32 0.92
C TYR A 4 5.76 22.44 -0.22
N VAL A 5 4.72 23.27 -0.06
CA VAL A 5 3.73 23.52 -1.12
C VAL A 5 4.10 24.81 -1.83
N VAL A 6 4.37 24.72 -3.14
CA VAL A 6 4.77 25.85 -3.99
C VAL A 6 3.73 26.98 -3.92
N GLN A 7 4.20 28.19 -3.62
CA GLN A 7 3.43 29.42 -3.54
C GLN A 7 3.59 30.28 -4.80
N PRO A 8 2.69 31.26 -5.04
CA PRO A 8 2.85 32.20 -6.14
C PRO A 8 4.19 32.96 -6.09
N GLY A 9 4.95 32.89 -7.18
CA GLY A 9 6.25 33.57 -7.31
C GLY A 9 7.46 32.74 -6.87
N ASP A 10 7.27 31.52 -6.38
CA ASP A 10 8.36 30.63 -6.01
C ASP A 10 9.17 30.17 -7.22
N SER A 11 10.48 30.06 -7.01
CA SER A 11 11.41 29.32 -7.85
C SER A 11 12.09 28.23 -7.03
N LEU A 12 12.50 27.14 -7.69
CA LEU A 12 13.20 26.06 -6.99
C LEU A 12 14.51 26.52 -6.34
N TRP A 13 15.15 27.57 -6.90
CA TRP A 13 16.32 28.20 -6.29
C TRP A 13 15.99 28.89 -4.97
N GLN A 14 14.90 29.66 -4.90
CA GLN A 14 14.48 30.32 -3.66
C GLN A 14 14.11 29.29 -2.59
N VAL A 15 13.34 28.27 -2.96
CA VAL A 15 12.96 27.17 -2.06
C VAL A 15 14.21 26.45 -1.56
N ALA A 16 15.06 25.94 -2.45
CA ALA A 16 16.27 25.23 -2.05
C ALA A 16 17.15 26.09 -1.13
N ARG A 17 17.37 27.37 -1.46
CA ARG A 17 18.14 28.30 -0.64
C ARG A 17 17.52 28.53 0.74
N GLN A 18 16.20 28.64 0.85
CA GLN A 18 15.50 28.81 2.12
C GLN A 18 15.73 27.62 3.06
N PHE A 19 15.80 26.41 2.52
CA PHE A 19 16.00 25.18 3.28
C PHE A 19 17.46 24.71 3.33
N GLY A 20 18.41 25.52 2.86
CA GLY A 20 19.84 25.19 2.88
C GLY A 20 20.23 24.03 1.94
N MET A 21 19.46 23.83 0.88
CA MET A 21 19.66 22.77 -0.13
C MET A 21 20.11 23.35 -1.48
N THR A 22 20.55 22.48 -2.36
CA THR A 22 20.77 22.78 -3.77
C THR A 22 19.52 22.47 -4.60
N VAL A 23 19.41 23.17 -5.74
CA VAL A 23 18.36 22.91 -6.75
C VAL A 23 18.38 21.45 -7.20
N ALA A 24 19.58 20.86 -7.35
CA ALA A 24 19.75 19.49 -7.81
C ALA A 24 19.24 18.45 -6.81
N GLU A 25 19.47 18.66 -5.51
CA GLU A 25 18.96 17.77 -4.45
C GLU A 25 17.43 17.75 -4.43
N VAL A 26 16.80 18.93 -4.46
CA VAL A 26 15.33 19.02 -4.47
C VAL A 26 14.77 18.47 -5.78
N ALA A 27 15.37 18.79 -6.93
CA ALA A 27 14.90 18.29 -8.22
C ALA A 27 14.96 16.76 -8.32
N SER A 28 16.07 16.16 -7.89
CA SER A 28 16.27 14.71 -7.92
C SER A 28 15.28 13.99 -7.00
N ALA A 29 15.11 14.47 -5.76
CA ALA A 29 14.19 13.88 -4.78
C ALA A 29 12.72 13.90 -5.24
N ASN A 30 12.37 14.81 -6.15
CA ASN A 30 10.99 15.02 -6.64
C ASN A 30 10.79 14.59 -8.10
N GLY A 31 11.81 13.99 -8.75
CA GLY A 31 11.71 13.60 -10.15
C GLY A 31 11.42 14.77 -11.11
N LEU A 32 11.88 15.99 -10.78
CA LEU A 32 11.57 17.17 -11.59
C LEU A 32 12.36 17.16 -12.91
N ILE A 33 11.67 16.95 -14.02
CA ILE A 33 12.24 17.03 -15.38
C ILE A 33 12.49 18.49 -15.79
N HIS A 34 11.64 19.42 -15.33
CA HIS A 34 11.74 20.85 -15.61
C HIS A 34 11.78 21.66 -14.31
N PRO A 35 12.95 21.75 -13.63
CA PRO A 35 13.07 22.38 -12.31
C PRO A 35 12.77 23.89 -12.28
N SER A 36 12.68 24.55 -13.44
CA SER A 36 12.31 25.96 -13.59
C SER A 36 10.81 26.19 -13.77
N GLN A 37 10.00 25.14 -13.87
CA GLN A 37 8.56 25.22 -14.12
C GLN A 37 7.79 24.65 -12.93
N LEU A 38 7.81 25.38 -11.82
CA LEU A 38 7.00 25.02 -10.65
C LEU A 38 5.54 25.44 -10.87
N VAL A 39 4.62 24.61 -10.38
CA VAL A 39 3.19 24.90 -10.42
C VAL A 39 2.72 25.28 -9.01
N VAL A 40 1.96 26.37 -8.88
CA VAL A 40 1.37 26.74 -7.58
C VAL A 40 0.51 25.60 -7.06
N GLY A 41 0.74 25.21 -5.80
CA GLY A 41 0.10 24.05 -5.18
C GLY A 41 0.86 22.73 -5.35
N GLN A 42 1.92 22.68 -6.15
CA GLN A 42 2.79 21.51 -6.25
C GLN A 42 3.47 21.23 -4.90
N ALA A 43 3.35 19.99 -4.41
CA ALA A 43 4.04 19.55 -3.21
C ALA A 43 5.46 19.06 -3.56
N LEU A 44 6.46 19.62 -2.89
CA LEU A 44 7.87 19.22 -2.99
C LEU A 44 8.29 18.51 -1.71
N VAL A 45 8.84 17.32 -1.86
CA VAL A 45 9.58 16.59 -0.84
C VAL A 45 10.96 17.24 -0.69
N LEU A 46 11.22 17.81 0.48
CA LEU A 46 12.54 18.32 0.84
C LEU A 46 13.28 17.22 1.60
N PRO A 47 14.41 16.70 1.05
CA PRO A 47 15.18 15.62 1.67
C PRO A 47 16.01 16.12 2.86
N THR A 48 15.36 16.72 3.87
CA THR A 48 16.00 17.11 5.12
C THR A 48 16.42 15.87 5.91
N PRO A 49 17.51 15.94 6.70
CA PRO A 49 17.82 14.93 7.70
C PRO A 49 16.58 14.64 8.57
N GLU A 50 16.39 13.38 8.96
CA GLU A 50 15.13 12.94 9.58
C GLU A 50 14.80 13.65 10.89
N ASN A 51 15.85 14.05 11.62
CA ASN A 51 15.77 14.74 12.90
C ASN A 51 15.79 16.27 12.76
N LEU A 52 15.65 16.82 11.56
CA LEU A 52 15.58 18.27 11.34
C LEU A 52 14.24 18.68 10.75
N TYR A 53 13.70 19.77 11.30
CA TYR A 53 12.51 20.44 10.82
C TYR A 53 12.78 21.92 10.64
N VAL A 54 12.38 22.49 9.50
CA VAL A 54 12.48 23.93 9.27
C VAL A 54 11.09 24.54 9.44
N VAL A 55 10.93 25.44 10.40
CA VAL A 55 9.65 26.09 10.73
C VAL A 55 9.07 26.79 9.50
N GLN A 56 7.83 26.45 9.17
CA GLN A 56 7.05 27.02 8.06
C GLN A 56 6.12 28.12 8.54
N SER A 57 5.57 28.86 7.59
CA SER A 57 4.54 29.87 7.88
C SER A 57 3.31 29.20 8.48
N GLY A 58 2.86 29.69 9.64
CA GLY A 58 1.69 29.16 10.35
C GLY A 58 2.00 28.04 11.35
N ASP A 59 3.24 27.55 11.41
CA ASP A 59 3.61 26.53 12.38
C ASP A 59 3.61 27.06 13.82
N THR A 60 3.17 26.20 14.75
CA THR A 60 3.40 26.37 16.18
C THR A 60 4.27 25.23 16.72
N LEU A 61 4.95 25.46 17.84
CA LEU A 61 5.74 24.40 18.49
C LEU A 61 4.85 23.23 18.95
N ALA A 62 3.57 23.50 19.24
CA ALA A 62 2.58 22.49 19.59
C ALA A 62 2.24 21.58 18.41
N ASP A 63 1.98 22.15 17.23
CA ASP A 63 1.66 21.38 16.01
C ASP A 63 2.85 20.52 15.58
N ILE A 64 4.07 21.08 15.66
CA ILE A 64 5.30 20.35 15.35
C ILE A 64 5.51 19.20 16.36
N ALA A 65 5.37 19.47 17.66
CA ALA A 65 5.51 18.43 18.69
C ALA A 65 4.50 17.29 18.48
N HIS A 66 3.25 17.62 18.19
CA HIS A 66 2.20 16.64 17.90
C HIS A 66 2.54 15.80 16.66
N ARG A 67 2.96 16.45 15.56
CA ARG A 67 3.35 15.78 14.31
C ARG A 67 4.47 14.77 14.50
N TYR A 68 5.43 15.07 15.36
CA TYR A 68 6.59 14.23 15.63
C TYR A 68 6.45 13.39 16.90
N HIS A 69 5.23 13.25 17.43
CA HIS A 69 4.93 12.43 18.61
C HIS A 69 5.84 12.73 19.81
N THR A 70 6.16 14.00 20.03
CA THR A 70 6.95 14.49 21.17
C THR A 70 6.15 15.52 21.98
N SER A 71 6.72 16.03 23.08
CA SER A 71 6.10 17.09 23.88
C SER A 71 6.68 18.46 23.55
N ILE A 72 5.88 19.51 23.73
CA ILE A 72 6.34 20.91 23.61
C ILE A 72 7.56 21.14 24.50
N SER A 73 7.53 20.60 25.74
CA SER A 73 8.63 20.75 26.70
C SER A 73 9.93 20.10 26.21
N GLU A 74 9.85 18.88 25.68
CA GLU A 74 11.04 18.17 25.20
C GLU A 74 11.60 18.82 23.95
N LEU A 75 10.73 19.19 23.01
CA LEU A 75 11.13 19.89 21.79
C LEU A 75 11.74 21.27 22.09
N ALA A 76 11.14 22.04 23.02
CA ALA A 76 11.69 23.32 23.45
C ALA A 76 13.04 23.16 24.15
N LYS A 77 13.18 22.16 25.02
CA LYS A 77 14.43 21.86 25.72
C LYS A 77 15.54 21.47 24.76
N GLN A 78 15.27 20.57 23.81
CA GLN A 78 16.22 20.12 22.79
C GLN A 78 16.75 21.29 21.94
N ASN A 79 15.89 22.28 21.69
CA ASN A 79 16.20 23.42 20.83
C ASN A 79 16.52 24.71 21.60
N VAL A 80 16.66 24.64 22.92
CA VAL A 80 16.96 25.78 23.80
C VAL A 80 15.97 26.95 23.60
N ILE A 81 14.69 26.64 23.41
CA ILE A 81 13.62 27.62 23.20
C ILE A 81 13.07 28.08 24.55
N ALA A 82 13.41 29.31 24.94
CA ALA A 82 12.92 29.90 26.21
C ALA A 82 11.43 30.25 26.19
N GLN A 83 10.90 30.62 25.01
CA GLN A 83 9.49 30.98 24.83
C GLN A 83 8.88 30.11 23.73
N PRO A 84 8.23 28.98 24.08
CA PRO A 84 7.63 28.04 23.12
C PRO A 84 6.69 28.64 22.07
N ASN A 85 6.11 29.81 22.35
CA ASN A 85 5.21 30.52 21.45
C ASN A 85 5.92 31.48 20.47
N GLN A 86 7.26 31.53 20.47
CA GLN A 86 8.05 32.45 19.65
C GLN A 86 9.07 31.70 18.78
N ILE A 87 8.58 30.80 17.93
CA ILE A 87 9.39 30.23 16.85
C ILE A 87 9.29 31.09 15.58
N GLY A 88 10.41 31.23 14.87
CA GLY A 88 10.47 32.02 13.64
C GLY A 88 10.42 31.15 12.39
N VAL A 89 9.78 31.62 11.32
CA VAL A 89 9.85 30.97 10.00
C VAL A 89 11.31 30.84 9.57
N GLY A 90 11.70 29.66 9.09
CA GLY A 90 13.08 29.32 8.72
C GLY A 90 13.96 28.87 9.88
N GLN A 91 13.48 28.94 11.12
CA GLN A 91 14.19 28.35 12.26
C GLN A 91 14.31 26.84 12.08
N VAL A 92 15.53 26.31 12.23
CA VAL A 92 15.78 24.87 12.19
C VAL A 92 15.64 24.30 13.59
N LEU A 93 14.76 23.32 13.75
CA LEU A 93 14.54 22.57 14.97
C LEU A 93 15.12 21.16 14.83
N GLN A 94 15.89 20.75 15.83
CA GLN A 94 16.20 19.35 16.07
C GLN A 94 15.00 18.66 16.70
N ILE A 95 14.44 17.72 15.96
CA ILE A 95 13.36 16.86 16.44
C ILE A 95 14.00 15.76 17.29
N PRO A 96 13.60 15.60 18.56
CA PRO A 96 14.04 14.48 19.38
C PRO A 96 13.79 13.15 18.68
N ASP A 97 14.69 12.18 18.83
CA ASP A 97 14.48 10.85 18.26
C ASP A 97 13.17 10.26 18.78
N PHE A 98 12.28 9.89 17.85
CA PHE A 98 11.05 9.19 18.14
C PHE A 98 11.04 7.86 17.38
N PRO A 99 10.65 6.75 18.03
CA PRO A 99 10.56 5.48 17.34
C PRO A 99 9.47 5.56 16.27
N LYS A 100 9.84 5.33 15.01
CA LYS A 100 8.86 5.18 13.93
C LYS A 100 8.07 3.89 14.19
N PRO A 101 6.73 3.91 14.07
CA PRO A 101 5.96 2.69 14.17
C PRO A 101 6.39 1.72 13.07
N ARG A 102 6.45 0.44 13.39
CA ARG A 102 6.59 -0.60 12.36
C ARG A 102 5.32 -0.59 11.52
N ILE A 103 5.48 -0.46 10.22
CA ILE A 103 4.40 -0.61 9.24
C ILE A 103 4.71 -1.80 8.34
N GLU A 104 3.65 -2.39 7.79
CA GLU A 104 3.76 -3.33 6.69
C GLU A 104 3.25 -2.66 5.43
N THR A 105 3.97 -2.86 4.33
CA THR A 105 3.76 -2.16 3.07
C THR A 105 3.55 -3.17 1.96
N ASN A 106 2.47 -3.00 1.20
CA ASN A 106 2.16 -3.81 0.03
C ASN A 106 2.13 -2.94 -1.22
N ALA A 107 2.55 -3.48 -2.35
CA ALA A 107 2.33 -2.86 -3.66
C ALA A 107 1.81 -3.89 -4.67
N TYR A 108 0.76 -3.51 -5.40
CA TYR A 108 0.31 -4.25 -6.56
C TYR A 108 1.12 -3.90 -7.80
N LEU A 109 1.44 -4.91 -8.61
CA LEU A 109 2.18 -4.73 -9.87
C LEU A 109 1.38 -5.34 -11.03
N THR A 110 1.13 -4.53 -12.06
CA THR A 110 0.35 -4.92 -13.25
C THR A 110 1.20 -5.03 -14.53
N ASP A 111 2.41 -4.49 -14.52
CA ASP A 111 3.38 -4.62 -15.61
C ASP A 111 4.53 -5.54 -15.18
N PHE A 112 4.76 -6.62 -15.94
CA PHE A 112 5.82 -7.60 -15.66
C PHE A 112 6.99 -7.51 -16.67
N GLN A 113 6.89 -6.59 -17.63
CA GLN A 113 7.93 -6.33 -18.62
C GLN A 113 9.04 -5.45 -18.02
N THR A 114 9.98 -5.01 -18.86
CA THR A 114 11.16 -4.23 -18.43
C THR A 114 10.83 -3.03 -17.53
N PRO A 115 9.80 -2.19 -17.81
CA PRO A 115 9.48 -1.08 -16.91
C PRO A 115 9.06 -1.56 -15.53
N GLY A 116 8.17 -2.56 -15.44
CA GLY A 116 7.76 -3.17 -14.18
C GLY A 116 8.90 -3.84 -13.41
N GLN A 117 9.84 -4.48 -14.09
CA GLN A 117 11.05 -5.05 -13.48
C GLN A 117 11.95 -3.97 -12.89
N ALA A 118 12.17 -2.87 -13.62
CA ALA A 118 12.96 -1.73 -13.13
C ALA A 118 12.29 -1.07 -11.92
N THR A 119 10.97 -0.86 -11.98
CA THR A 119 10.19 -0.36 -10.83
C THR A 119 10.36 -1.28 -9.62
N THR A 120 10.16 -2.59 -9.80
CA THR A 120 10.32 -3.57 -8.71
C THR A 120 11.72 -3.51 -8.09
N ALA A 121 12.77 -3.44 -8.91
CA ALA A 121 14.14 -3.35 -8.43
C ALA A 121 14.43 -2.11 -7.57
N ASN A 122 13.73 -1.01 -7.84
CA ASN A 122 13.86 0.26 -7.13
C ASN A 122 13.03 0.32 -5.84
N VAL A 123 11.85 -0.32 -5.82
CA VAL A 123 10.89 -0.14 -4.71
C VAL A 123 10.84 -1.31 -3.72
N ALA A 124 11.26 -2.52 -4.12
CA ALA A 124 11.05 -3.72 -3.30
C ALA A 124 11.66 -3.62 -1.90
N TRP A 125 12.82 -2.97 -1.73
CA TRP A 125 13.43 -2.74 -0.41
C TRP A 125 12.53 -2.00 0.60
N PHE A 126 11.51 -1.28 0.13
CA PHE A 126 10.54 -0.57 0.97
C PHE A 126 9.25 -1.36 1.20
N LEU A 127 9.13 -2.56 0.64
CA LEU A 127 7.94 -3.39 0.66
C LEU A 127 8.08 -4.56 1.64
N THR A 128 7.05 -4.79 2.44
CA THR A 128 6.82 -6.07 3.11
C THR A 128 6.30 -7.09 2.11
N TYR A 129 5.36 -6.67 1.26
CA TYR A 129 4.70 -7.52 0.27
C TYR A 129 4.76 -6.94 -1.14
N LEU A 130 4.97 -7.82 -2.12
CA LEU A 130 4.76 -7.52 -3.54
C LEU A 130 3.59 -8.38 -4.03
N SER A 131 2.60 -7.79 -4.68
CA SER A 131 1.38 -8.46 -5.13
C SER A 131 1.24 -8.39 -6.66
N PRO A 132 1.85 -9.31 -7.44
CA PRO A 132 1.63 -9.41 -8.88
C PRO A 132 0.15 -9.62 -9.21
N PHE A 133 -0.44 -8.70 -9.97
CA PHE A 133 -1.87 -8.68 -10.28
C PHE A 133 -2.14 -9.17 -11.71
N SER A 134 -2.86 -10.28 -11.92
CA SER A 134 -3.25 -11.32 -10.96
C SER A 134 -3.39 -12.67 -11.68
N TYR A 135 -3.39 -13.78 -10.94
CA TYR A 135 -3.80 -15.07 -11.49
C TYR A 135 -5.32 -15.13 -11.58
N HIS A 136 -5.86 -15.33 -12.78
CA HIS A 136 -7.32 -15.36 -12.94
C HIS A 136 -7.86 -16.77 -12.66
N VAL A 137 -8.81 -16.87 -11.75
CA VAL A 137 -9.51 -18.12 -11.42
C VAL A 137 -10.48 -18.47 -12.54
N THR A 138 -10.46 -19.71 -13.02
CA THR A 138 -11.46 -20.21 -13.98
C THR A 138 -12.65 -20.83 -13.26
N ALA A 139 -13.81 -20.92 -13.93
CA ALA A 139 -15.00 -21.57 -13.38
C ALA A 139 -14.81 -23.08 -13.08
N GLN A 140 -13.70 -23.69 -13.49
CA GLN A 140 -13.34 -25.07 -13.19
C GLN A 140 -12.24 -25.18 -12.11
N GLY A 141 -11.88 -24.08 -11.46
CA GLY A 141 -10.84 -24.04 -10.43
C GLY A 141 -9.41 -24.02 -10.97
N GLY A 142 -9.24 -23.72 -12.25
CA GLY A 142 -7.93 -23.46 -12.85
C GLY A 142 -7.40 -22.06 -12.48
N LEU A 143 -6.10 -21.84 -12.72
CA LEU A 143 -5.46 -20.54 -12.61
C LEU A 143 -4.80 -20.16 -13.94
N VAL A 144 -5.15 -19.01 -14.50
CA VAL A 144 -4.45 -18.45 -15.67
C VAL A 144 -3.14 -17.82 -15.19
N PRO A 145 -1.97 -18.24 -15.72
CA PRO A 145 -0.67 -17.83 -15.19
C PRO A 145 -0.24 -16.42 -15.60
N LEU A 146 0.66 -15.85 -14.80
CA LEU A 146 1.38 -14.61 -15.07
C LEU A 146 2.81 -14.86 -15.55
N SER A 147 3.41 -13.84 -16.19
CA SER A 147 4.85 -13.82 -16.50
C SER A 147 5.65 -13.15 -15.37
N ASP A 148 5.48 -13.60 -14.14
CA ASP A 148 5.92 -12.92 -12.91
C ASP A 148 7.33 -13.31 -12.41
N ALA A 149 7.94 -14.36 -12.97
CA ALA A 149 9.18 -14.95 -12.43
C ALA A 149 10.32 -13.94 -12.19
N ALA A 150 10.50 -12.97 -13.09
CA ALA A 150 11.55 -11.95 -12.98
C ALA A 150 11.31 -10.99 -11.78
N VAL A 151 10.06 -10.58 -11.57
CA VAL A 151 9.72 -9.66 -10.47
C VAL A 151 9.69 -10.38 -9.13
N LEU A 152 9.27 -11.66 -9.11
CA LEU A 152 9.34 -12.52 -7.91
C LEU A 152 10.79 -12.73 -7.45
N SER A 153 11.69 -13.06 -8.39
CA SER A 153 13.11 -13.21 -8.08
C SER A 153 13.71 -11.93 -7.48
N THR A 154 13.33 -10.78 -8.03
CA THR A 154 13.77 -9.47 -7.52
C THR A 154 13.24 -9.21 -6.11
N ALA A 155 11.94 -9.46 -5.86
CA ALA A 155 11.32 -9.30 -4.55
C ALA A 155 12.01 -10.14 -3.48
N LEU A 156 12.23 -11.43 -3.76
CA LEU A 156 12.88 -12.36 -2.84
C LEU A 156 14.33 -11.93 -2.53
N GLN A 157 15.08 -11.45 -3.54
CA GLN A 157 16.44 -10.91 -3.34
C GLN A 157 16.46 -9.65 -2.45
N ARG A 158 15.36 -8.89 -2.40
CA ARG A 158 15.20 -7.70 -1.53
C ARG A 158 14.50 -8.00 -0.21
N GLN A 159 14.28 -9.27 0.12
CA GLN A 159 13.56 -9.72 1.32
C GLN A 159 12.09 -9.24 1.36
N THR A 160 11.49 -8.99 0.22
CA THR A 160 10.05 -8.72 0.06
C THR A 160 9.32 -10.04 -0.16
N THR A 161 8.23 -10.27 0.56
CA THR A 161 7.42 -11.48 0.43
C THR A 161 6.42 -11.33 -0.71
N PRO A 162 6.50 -12.11 -1.80
CA PRO A 162 5.48 -12.04 -2.83
C PRO A 162 4.18 -12.71 -2.37
N LEU A 163 3.04 -12.10 -2.68
CA LEU A 163 1.69 -12.64 -2.46
C LEU A 163 1.07 -13.07 -3.78
N LEU A 164 0.57 -14.30 -3.83
CA LEU A 164 -0.19 -14.81 -4.96
C LEU A 164 -1.56 -14.15 -4.96
N VAL A 165 -1.79 -13.21 -5.87
CA VAL A 165 -3.11 -12.57 -6.01
C VAL A 165 -3.97 -13.42 -6.94
N ILE A 166 -5.13 -13.88 -6.46
CA ILE A 166 -6.13 -14.53 -7.30
C ILE A 166 -7.38 -13.67 -7.42
N THR A 167 -7.94 -13.59 -8.62
CA THR A 167 -9.15 -12.80 -8.92
C THR A 167 -10.19 -13.64 -9.63
N ASN A 168 -11.47 -13.27 -9.49
CA ASN A 168 -12.58 -13.76 -10.33
C ASN A 168 -12.69 -12.94 -11.64
N TRP A 169 -11.56 -12.53 -12.20
CA TRP A 169 -11.49 -11.75 -13.42
C TRP A 169 -11.72 -12.64 -14.66
N LEU A 170 -12.65 -12.25 -15.53
CA LEU A 170 -12.93 -12.94 -16.78
C LEU A 170 -12.98 -11.93 -17.93
N GLY A 171 -12.10 -12.08 -18.91
CA GLY A 171 -11.97 -11.12 -20.01
C GLY A 171 -11.41 -9.79 -19.51
N GLN A 172 -12.25 -8.78 -19.36
CA GLN A 172 -11.86 -7.41 -18.99
C GLN A 172 -12.53 -6.90 -17.70
N MET A 173 -13.20 -7.77 -16.94
CA MET A 173 -13.90 -7.38 -15.72
C MET A 173 -14.00 -8.53 -14.73
N PHE A 174 -14.35 -8.20 -13.48
CA PHE A 174 -14.76 -9.18 -12.48
C PHE A 174 -16.07 -9.87 -12.87
N SER A 175 -16.16 -11.17 -12.60
CA SER A 175 -17.31 -12.00 -12.92
C SER A 175 -17.92 -12.61 -11.66
N SER A 176 -19.15 -12.19 -11.36
CA SER A 176 -19.97 -12.79 -10.29
C SER A 176 -20.21 -14.28 -10.54
N ASP A 177 -20.38 -14.69 -11.79
CA ASP A 177 -20.63 -16.09 -12.17
C ASP A 177 -19.40 -16.98 -11.88
N VAL A 178 -18.18 -16.51 -12.19
CA VAL A 178 -16.96 -17.24 -11.83
C VAL A 178 -16.84 -17.40 -10.32
N ALA A 179 -17.10 -16.34 -9.55
CA ALA A 179 -17.12 -16.43 -8.09
C ALA A 179 -18.20 -17.40 -7.62
N HIS A 180 -19.42 -17.33 -8.15
CA HIS A 180 -20.53 -18.20 -7.79
C HIS A 180 -20.22 -19.68 -7.97
N GLU A 181 -19.73 -20.07 -9.15
CA GLU A 181 -19.36 -21.45 -9.48
C GLU A 181 -18.27 -21.98 -8.55
N VAL A 182 -17.24 -21.18 -8.29
CA VAL A 182 -16.14 -21.56 -7.40
C VAL A 182 -16.61 -21.68 -5.94
N LEU A 183 -17.38 -20.71 -5.45
CA LEU A 183 -17.78 -20.65 -4.04
C LEU A 183 -18.82 -21.72 -3.68
N ASN A 184 -19.60 -22.21 -4.65
CA ASN A 184 -20.70 -23.16 -4.40
C ASN A 184 -20.40 -24.62 -4.80
N SER A 185 -19.19 -24.94 -5.26
CA SER A 185 -18.83 -26.33 -5.62
C SER A 185 -17.57 -26.81 -4.91
N GLU A 186 -17.72 -27.82 -4.04
CA GLU A 186 -16.59 -28.43 -3.32
C GLU A 186 -15.53 -29.06 -4.23
N THR A 187 -15.95 -29.59 -5.39
CA THR A 187 -15.04 -30.19 -6.39
C THR A 187 -14.17 -29.11 -7.03
N ILE A 188 -14.78 -28.04 -7.54
CA ILE A 188 -14.08 -26.85 -8.07
C ILE A 188 -13.13 -26.26 -7.02
N GLN A 189 -13.57 -26.13 -5.76
CA GLN A 189 -12.69 -25.65 -4.68
C GLN A 189 -11.50 -26.56 -4.44
N ALA A 190 -11.68 -27.89 -4.49
CA ALA A 190 -10.57 -28.82 -4.33
C ALA A 190 -9.52 -28.65 -5.44
N THR A 191 -9.97 -28.52 -6.70
CA THR A 191 -9.09 -28.24 -7.84
C THR A 191 -8.38 -26.89 -7.69
N LEU A 192 -9.10 -25.84 -7.30
CA LEU A 192 -8.53 -24.53 -7.07
C LEU A 192 -7.48 -24.54 -5.95
N MET A 193 -7.76 -25.21 -4.83
CA MET A 193 -6.82 -25.37 -3.73
C MET A 193 -5.54 -26.07 -4.19
N GLU A 194 -5.64 -27.16 -4.93
CA GLU A 194 -4.48 -27.88 -5.47
C GLU A 194 -3.62 -26.96 -6.37
N ASN A 195 -4.27 -26.19 -7.25
CA ASN A 195 -3.58 -25.25 -8.13
C ASN A 195 -2.91 -24.11 -7.35
N ILE A 196 -3.59 -23.54 -6.35
CA ILE A 196 -3.02 -22.51 -5.45
C ILE A 196 -1.76 -23.05 -4.77
N PHE A 197 -1.83 -24.21 -4.10
CA PHE A 197 -0.68 -24.78 -3.39
C PHE A 197 0.46 -25.20 -4.34
N THR A 198 0.14 -25.53 -5.58
CA THR A 198 1.14 -25.79 -6.61
C THR A 198 1.88 -24.49 -6.94
N VAL A 199 1.18 -23.42 -7.31
CA VAL A 199 1.80 -22.12 -7.65
C VAL A 199 2.56 -21.54 -6.46
N LEU A 200 1.99 -21.59 -5.25
CA LEU A 200 2.65 -21.09 -4.04
C LEU A 200 4.04 -21.72 -3.85
N ARG A 201 4.12 -23.05 -3.98
CA ARG A 201 5.38 -23.79 -3.81
C ARG A 201 6.34 -23.60 -4.98
N THR A 202 5.85 -23.65 -6.22
CA THR A 202 6.73 -23.66 -7.39
C THR A 202 7.31 -22.29 -7.71
N HIS A 203 6.57 -21.21 -7.42
CA HIS A 203 6.99 -19.83 -7.73
C HIS A 203 7.58 -19.10 -6.52
N GLY A 204 7.52 -19.68 -5.31
CA GLY A 204 8.11 -19.10 -4.11
C GLY A 204 7.31 -17.95 -3.51
N TYR A 205 5.99 -17.96 -3.68
CA TYR A 205 5.09 -17.04 -2.98
C TYR A 205 5.07 -17.35 -1.49
N GLY A 206 4.95 -16.31 -0.65
CA GLY A 206 4.86 -16.46 0.80
C GLY A 206 3.45 -16.34 1.37
N GLY A 207 2.47 -16.04 0.54
CA GLY A 207 1.07 -15.93 0.95
C GLY A 207 0.10 -15.87 -0.21
N LEU A 208 -1.19 -16.02 0.09
CA LEU A 208 -2.31 -15.87 -0.82
C LEU A 208 -3.04 -14.56 -0.53
N ASN A 209 -3.36 -13.81 -1.58
CA ASN A 209 -4.31 -12.70 -1.54
C ASN A 209 -5.51 -13.04 -2.43
N ILE A 210 -6.70 -13.09 -1.85
CA ILE A 210 -7.94 -13.33 -2.60
C ILE A 210 -8.61 -11.99 -2.85
N ASP A 211 -8.70 -11.63 -4.12
CA ASP A 211 -9.36 -10.43 -4.59
C ASP A 211 -10.58 -10.80 -5.43
N PHE A 212 -11.60 -11.32 -4.75
CA PHE A 212 -12.88 -11.64 -5.37
C PHE A 212 -13.83 -10.46 -5.22
N GLU A 213 -14.04 -9.72 -6.30
CA GLU A 213 -14.93 -8.56 -6.31
C GLU A 213 -16.26 -8.89 -7.00
N TYR A 214 -17.29 -8.07 -6.74
CA TYR A 214 -18.63 -8.22 -7.32
C TYR A 214 -19.23 -9.62 -7.11
N VAL A 215 -18.91 -10.28 -5.99
CA VAL A 215 -19.50 -11.57 -5.61
C VAL A 215 -20.98 -11.36 -5.29
N TYR A 216 -21.86 -12.25 -5.76
CA TYR A 216 -23.29 -12.09 -5.52
C TYR A 216 -23.60 -12.02 -4.02
N PRO A 217 -24.55 -11.17 -3.58
CA PRO A 217 -24.91 -11.06 -2.17
C PRO A 217 -25.31 -12.40 -1.53
N GLN A 218 -26.01 -13.27 -2.27
CA GLN A 218 -26.39 -14.60 -1.78
C GLN A 218 -25.20 -15.53 -1.51
N ASP A 219 -24.03 -15.26 -2.11
CA ASP A 219 -22.84 -16.08 -1.95
C ASP A 219 -21.96 -15.64 -0.77
N LYS A 220 -22.37 -14.64 0.03
CA LYS A 220 -21.62 -14.17 1.21
C LYS A 220 -21.17 -15.32 2.12
N ASP A 221 -22.11 -16.18 2.51
CA ASP A 221 -21.80 -17.28 3.42
C ASP A 221 -20.98 -18.39 2.72
N ALA A 222 -21.11 -18.54 1.41
CA ALA A 222 -20.27 -19.45 0.62
C ALA A 222 -18.83 -18.93 0.56
N TYR A 223 -18.64 -17.62 0.41
CA TYR A 223 -17.33 -16.98 0.46
C TYR A 223 -16.68 -17.16 1.84
N ASN A 224 -17.42 -16.91 2.91
CA ASN A 224 -16.97 -17.14 4.28
C ASN A 224 -16.49 -18.59 4.50
N ARG A 225 -17.29 -19.59 4.08
CA ARG A 225 -16.90 -21.01 4.19
C ARG A 225 -15.66 -21.36 3.35
N PHE A 226 -15.51 -20.75 2.18
CA PHE A 226 -14.32 -20.93 1.34
C PHE A 226 -13.05 -20.42 2.05
N LEU A 227 -13.12 -19.26 2.71
CA LEU A 227 -12.01 -18.75 3.52
C LEU A 227 -11.69 -19.67 4.72
N GLU A 228 -12.71 -20.16 5.42
CA GLU A 228 -12.54 -21.12 6.53
C GLU A 228 -11.85 -22.41 6.09
N ARG A 229 -12.13 -22.86 4.85
CA ARG A 229 -11.50 -24.05 4.27
C ARG A 229 -10.02 -23.82 3.89
N LEU A 230 -9.65 -22.59 3.54
CA LEU A 230 -8.30 -22.24 3.08
C LEU A 230 -7.32 -21.95 4.22
N VAL A 231 -7.78 -21.26 5.27
CA VAL A 231 -6.89 -20.71 6.32
C VAL A 231 -6.03 -21.78 7.00
N GLY A 232 -6.63 -22.89 7.44
CA GLY A 232 -5.92 -23.96 8.15
C GLY A 232 -4.81 -24.61 7.31
N PRO A 233 -5.11 -25.09 6.09
CA PRO A 233 -4.10 -25.62 5.18
C PRO A 233 -2.98 -24.62 4.83
N LEU A 234 -3.31 -23.33 4.59
CA LEU A 234 -2.31 -22.30 4.27
C LEU A 234 -1.36 -22.07 5.44
N HIS A 235 -1.90 -21.87 6.64
CA HIS A 235 -1.09 -21.67 7.85
C HIS A 235 -0.24 -22.88 8.19
N THR A 236 -0.78 -24.10 8.03
CA THR A 236 -0.01 -25.35 8.24
C THR A 236 1.18 -25.45 7.28
N ALA A 237 1.03 -24.92 6.06
CA ALA A 237 2.10 -24.87 5.07
C ALA A 237 3.01 -23.64 5.19
N GLY A 238 2.75 -22.74 6.15
CA GLY A 238 3.56 -21.54 6.40
C GLY A 238 3.25 -20.35 5.48
N TYR A 239 2.09 -20.33 4.83
CA TYR A 239 1.64 -19.22 3.98
C TYR A 239 0.65 -18.32 4.71
N THR A 240 0.72 -17.01 4.49
CA THR A 240 -0.31 -16.08 4.95
C THR A 240 -1.53 -16.11 4.04
N LEU A 241 -2.69 -15.73 4.59
CA LEU A 241 -3.93 -15.50 3.85
C LEU A 241 -4.37 -14.05 4.06
N SER A 242 -4.65 -13.36 2.96
CA SER A 242 -5.24 -12.02 2.96
C SER A 242 -6.41 -11.93 1.98
N THR A 243 -7.29 -10.96 2.19
CA THR A 243 -8.38 -10.66 1.25
C THR A 243 -8.37 -9.18 0.90
N ALA A 244 -8.69 -8.85 -0.35
CA ALA A 244 -9.07 -7.50 -0.73
C ALA A 244 -10.55 -7.28 -0.41
N LEU A 245 -10.88 -6.11 0.11
CA LEU A 245 -12.23 -5.77 0.56
C LEU A 245 -12.67 -4.44 -0.04
N ALA A 246 -13.87 -4.42 -0.61
CA ALA A 246 -14.52 -3.20 -1.05
C ALA A 246 -14.67 -2.22 0.14
N PRO A 247 -14.48 -0.91 -0.06
CA PRO A 247 -14.55 0.07 1.01
C PRO A 247 -15.99 0.20 1.52
N LYS A 248 -16.23 -0.14 2.79
CA LYS A 248 -17.54 0.01 3.44
C LYS A 248 -17.49 1.05 4.54
N VAL A 249 -18.55 1.85 4.67
CA VAL A 249 -18.74 2.80 5.78
C VAL A 249 -19.69 2.24 6.85
N SER A 250 -20.41 1.15 6.54
CA SER A 250 -21.27 0.46 7.51
C SER A 250 -21.42 -1.04 7.21
N ALA A 251 -21.83 -1.82 8.22
CA ALA A 251 -22.07 -3.26 8.06
C ALA A 251 -23.27 -3.58 7.16
N THR A 252 -24.25 -2.67 7.07
CA THR A 252 -25.51 -2.82 6.33
C THR A 252 -25.45 -2.25 4.91
N GLU A 253 -24.28 -1.85 4.45
CA GLU A 253 -24.10 -1.31 3.10
C GLU A 253 -24.42 -2.38 2.04
N GLN A 254 -25.32 -2.04 1.14
CA GLN A 254 -25.87 -2.91 0.10
C GLN A 254 -25.22 -2.62 -1.26
N GLY A 255 -25.32 -3.58 -2.17
CA GLY A 255 -24.77 -3.52 -3.52
C GLY A 255 -23.84 -4.68 -3.81
N LEU A 256 -23.76 -5.03 -5.11
CA LEU A 256 -23.00 -6.18 -5.62
C LEU A 256 -21.52 -6.15 -5.20
N LEU A 257 -20.93 -4.95 -5.03
CA LEU A 257 -19.55 -4.79 -4.60
C LEU A 257 -19.34 -5.05 -3.09
N TYR A 258 -20.37 -4.88 -2.26
CA TYR A 258 -20.22 -4.73 -0.80
C TYR A 258 -20.80 -5.87 0.03
N GLU A 259 -21.91 -6.47 -0.40
CA GLU A 259 -22.71 -7.35 0.46
C GLU A 259 -22.01 -8.68 0.77
N ALA A 260 -21.30 -9.22 -0.21
CA ALA A 260 -20.53 -10.47 -0.05
C ALA A 260 -19.26 -10.30 0.80
N HIS A 261 -18.82 -9.05 1.04
CA HIS A 261 -17.66 -8.74 1.88
C HIS A 261 -18.05 -8.62 3.35
N ASP A 262 -17.91 -9.73 4.07
CA ASP A 262 -18.20 -9.87 5.50
C ASP A 262 -16.98 -9.50 6.37
N TYR A 263 -16.81 -8.20 6.64
CA TYR A 263 -15.65 -7.66 7.36
C TYR A 263 -15.33 -8.40 8.68
N PRO A 264 -16.29 -8.67 9.59
CA PRO A 264 -16.03 -9.46 10.79
C PRO A 264 -15.47 -10.86 10.53
N VAL A 265 -15.96 -11.55 9.50
CA VAL A 265 -15.50 -12.91 9.17
C VAL A 265 -14.13 -12.86 8.52
N HIS A 266 -13.92 -11.99 7.53
CA HIS A 266 -12.62 -11.83 6.87
C HIS A 266 -11.54 -11.43 7.90
N GLY A 267 -11.79 -10.39 8.71
CA GLY A 267 -10.84 -9.93 9.72
C GLY A 267 -10.54 -10.93 10.84
N ARG A 268 -11.42 -11.93 11.06
CA ARG A 268 -11.18 -13.04 12.00
C ARG A 268 -10.33 -14.14 11.38
N LEU A 269 -10.50 -14.41 10.08
CA LEU A 269 -9.90 -15.57 9.41
C LEU A 269 -8.55 -15.26 8.74
N THR A 270 -8.39 -14.06 8.18
CA THR A 270 -7.20 -13.70 7.41
C THR A 270 -6.13 -13.05 8.29
N ASP A 271 -4.86 -13.19 7.93
CA ASP A 271 -3.74 -12.53 8.62
C ASP A 271 -3.83 -11.00 8.51
N PHE A 272 -4.31 -10.49 7.37
CA PHE A 272 -4.63 -9.08 7.16
C PHE A 272 -5.62 -8.91 6.00
N VAL A 273 -6.21 -7.72 5.91
CA VAL A 273 -7.09 -7.32 4.81
C VAL A 273 -6.51 -6.12 4.07
N ILE A 274 -6.79 -6.02 2.78
CA ILE A 274 -6.43 -4.86 1.95
C ILE A 274 -7.73 -4.14 1.61
N LEU A 275 -7.97 -3.00 2.25
CA LEU A 275 -9.15 -2.18 1.96
C LEU A 275 -8.91 -1.34 0.71
N MET A 276 -9.82 -1.41 -0.26
CA MET A 276 -9.73 -0.65 -1.51
C MET A 276 -10.21 0.80 -1.33
N THR A 277 -9.50 1.56 -0.50
CA THR A 277 -9.85 2.95 -0.12
C THR A 277 -9.36 3.96 -1.16
N TYR A 278 -9.71 3.77 -2.43
CA TYR A 278 -9.36 4.63 -3.56
C TYR A 278 -10.53 4.66 -4.60
N GLU A 279 -10.38 5.39 -5.70
CA GLU A 279 -11.42 5.60 -6.74
C GLU A 279 -12.76 6.24 -6.32
N TRP A 280 -12.80 7.14 -5.32
CA TRP A 280 -14.03 7.95 -5.10
C TRP A 280 -14.36 8.89 -6.27
N GLY A 281 -13.35 9.28 -7.05
CA GLY A 281 -13.51 9.98 -8.32
C GLY A 281 -12.91 9.15 -9.44
N TRP A 282 -13.75 8.52 -10.25
CA TRP A 282 -13.37 7.72 -11.43
C TRP A 282 -14.24 8.13 -12.63
N ALA A 283 -13.73 7.91 -13.84
CA ALA A 283 -14.35 8.34 -15.11
C ALA A 283 -14.47 7.16 -16.09
#